data_AF-A0A7K8NBP9-F1
#
_entry.id   AF-A0A7K8NBP9-F1
#
_cell.length_a   1.000
_cell.length_b   1.000
_cell.length_c   1.000
_cell.angle_alpha   90.00
_cell.angle_beta   90.00
_cell.angle_gamma   90.00
#
_symmetry.space_group_name_H-M   'P 1'
#
loop_
_entity.id
_entity.type
_entity.pdbx_description
1 polymer ?
#
loop_
_entity_poly.entity_id
_entity_poly.type
_entity_poly.pdbx_seq_one_letter_code
_entity_poly.pdbx_strand_id
1 'polypeptide(L)'
;SARILEKARQQLQEETVRVQSQLLDEKKKREQHEALVRRLQKRVLLLTKERDGMRAILESYDSELTPSEHSPQLNRRMREAEEMVQKLHAHNTELEGQLSQVLEEVGNQKQRAEMLEVEMKVLKSQECTADQSLFISKEEVDALRLKIEELEAERSKLEGENRALEMKLEKLTLQGDYDPSKTKVLHFSMNPASLAKQQRKEEQQQLQEECERLRELVRVLEGGGSIPENLEGVGSFQSPQEIAELKKQVESAELKNQRLKEVFQTKIQEFRKVCYTLTGYQIDITTENQYRLTSIYAEHQGDCLLFK
;
A
#
# COMPACT_ATOMS: atom_id res chain seq x y z
N SER A 1 26.92 -11.05 -1.97
CA SER A 1 27.21 -10.23 -3.15
C SER A 1 26.99 -8.73 -2.93
N ALA A 2 25.82 -8.27 -2.44
CA ALA A 2 25.52 -6.85 -2.27
C ALA A 2 26.47 -6.06 -1.33
N ARG A 3 26.82 -6.61 -0.15
CA ARG A 3 27.71 -5.94 0.82
C ARG A 3 29.15 -5.71 0.30
N ILE A 4 29.64 -6.58 -0.59
CA ILE A 4 30.98 -6.45 -1.17
C ILE A 4 30.97 -5.33 -2.22
N LEU A 5 29.91 -5.26 -3.03
CA LEU A 5 29.70 -4.17 -3.98
C LEU A 5 29.55 -2.82 -3.29
N GLU A 6 28.87 -2.76 -2.14
CA GLU A 6 28.73 -1.54 -1.36
C GLU A 6 30.06 -1.06 -0.78
N LYS A 7 30.89 -1.96 -0.26
CA LYS A 7 32.25 -1.65 0.19
C LYS A 7 33.14 -1.18 -0.96
N ALA A 8 33.09 -1.85 -2.11
CA ALA A 8 33.83 -1.43 -3.30
C ALA A 8 33.36 -0.05 -3.79
N ARG A 9 32.05 0.25 -3.72
CA ARG A 9 31.50 1.56 -4.05
C ARG A 9 32.00 2.66 -3.10
N GLN A 10 32.07 2.38 -1.80
CA GLN A 10 32.61 3.30 -0.80
C GLN A 10 34.11 3.56 -1.04
N GLN A 11 34.90 2.52 -1.29
CA GLN A 11 36.32 2.66 -1.60
C GLN A 11 36.56 3.48 -2.87
N LEU A 12 35.79 3.23 -3.94
CA LEU A 12 35.87 4.03 -5.17
C LEU A 12 35.44 5.48 -4.95
N GLN A 13 34.47 5.74 -4.08
CA GLN A 13 34.07 7.10 -3.70
C GLN A 13 35.20 7.82 -2.93
N GLU A 14 35.83 7.16 -1.98
CA GLU A 14 36.98 7.69 -1.23
C GLU A 14 38.18 7.96 -2.14
N GLU A 15 38.49 7.05 -3.07
CA GLU A 15 39.53 7.24 -4.08
C GLU A 15 39.20 8.39 -5.02
N THR A 16 37.93 8.51 -5.45
CA THR A 16 37.49 9.62 -6.30
C THR A 16 37.67 10.96 -5.60
N VAL A 17 37.27 11.06 -4.33
CA VAL A 17 37.45 12.28 -3.53
C VAL A 17 38.94 12.58 -3.32
N ARG A 18 39.77 11.57 -3.06
CA ARG A 18 41.22 11.72 -2.90
C ARG A 18 41.88 12.23 -4.18
N VAL A 19 41.53 11.66 -5.34
CA VAL A 19 42.04 12.09 -6.65
C VAL A 19 41.55 13.50 -6.99
N GLN A 20 40.30 13.84 -6.68
CA GLN A 20 39.77 15.20 -6.88
C GLN A 20 40.52 16.24 -6.03
N SER A 21 40.83 15.91 -4.77
CA SER A 21 41.63 16.79 -3.90
C SER A 21 43.04 17.00 -4.47
N GLN A 22 43.71 15.92 -4.89
CA GLN A 22 45.04 15.99 -5.50
C GLN A 22 45.03 16.81 -6.79
N LEU A 23 44.02 16.63 -7.64
CA LEU A 23 43.86 17.40 -8.87
C LEU A 23 43.69 18.90 -8.58
N LEU A 24 42.95 19.25 -7.53
CA LEU A 24 42.73 20.64 -7.14
C LEU A 24 44.03 21.28 -6.61
N ASP A 25 44.83 20.55 -5.84
CA ASP A 25 46.12 21.02 -5.36
C ASP A 25 47.12 21.20 -6.50
N GLU A 26 47.17 20.27 -7.46
CA GLU A 26 48.02 20.40 -8.65
C GLU A 26 47.58 21.55 -9.55
N LYS A 27 46.27 21.82 -9.68
CA LYS A 27 45.77 23.02 -10.38
C LYS A 27 46.25 24.31 -9.71
N LYS A 28 46.16 24.41 -8.37
CA LYS A 28 46.65 25.57 -7.62
C LYS A 28 48.15 25.77 -7.79
N LYS A 29 48.95 24.70 -7.70
CA LYS A 29 50.41 24.77 -7.95
C LYS A 29 50.70 25.23 -9.36
N ARG A 30 49.98 24.70 -10.36
CA ARG A 30 50.13 25.12 -11.77
C ARG A 30 49.84 26.62 -11.94
N GLU A 31 48.76 27.13 -11.37
CA GLU A 31 48.43 28.56 -11.41
C GLU A 31 49.51 29.43 -10.75
N GLN A 32 50.05 29.00 -9.61
CA GLN A 32 51.16 29.68 -8.94
C GLN A 32 52.44 29.70 -9.79
N HIS A 33 52.78 28.57 -10.42
CA HIS A 33 53.93 28.47 -11.32
C HIS A 33 53.73 29.33 -12.57
N GLU A 34 52.54 29.33 -13.18
CA GLU A 34 52.22 30.21 -14.32
C GLU A 34 52.36 31.69 -13.95
N ALA A 35 51.85 32.10 -12.79
CA ALA A 35 52.00 33.47 -12.30
C ALA A 35 53.47 33.83 -12.04
N LEU A 36 54.27 32.89 -11.53
CA LEU A 36 55.70 33.09 -11.35
C LEU A 36 56.42 33.22 -12.70
N VAL A 37 56.12 32.34 -13.66
CA VAL A 37 56.68 32.38 -15.01
C VAL A 37 56.39 33.73 -15.68
N ARG A 38 55.14 34.22 -15.62
CA ARG A 38 54.79 35.55 -16.17
C ARG A 38 55.59 36.68 -15.52
N ARG A 39 55.80 36.63 -14.20
CA ARG A 39 56.62 37.62 -13.48
C ARG A 39 58.09 37.55 -13.89
N LEU A 40 58.65 36.34 -13.99
CA LEU A 40 60.03 36.13 -14.43
C LEU A 40 60.23 36.57 -15.88
N GLN A 41 59.29 36.27 -16.78
CA GLN A 41 59.31 36.74 -18.17
C GLN A 41 59.33 38.27 -18.25
N LYS A 42 58.48 38.96 -17.48
CA LYS A 42 58.49 40.44 -17.39
C LYS A 42 59.83 40.96 -16.88
N ARG A 43 60.41 40.32 -15.86
CA ARG A 43 61.72 40.70 -15.32
C ARG A 43 62.84 40.51 -16.35
N VAL A 44 62.86 39.38 -17.05
CA VAL A 44 63.84 39.10 -18.11
C VAL A 44 63.73 40.13 -19.23
N LEU A 45 62.52 40.49 -19.65
CA LEU A 45 62.30 41.53 -20.65
C LEU A 45 62.86 42.89 -20.19
N LEU A 46 62.59 43.30 -18.95
CA LEU A 46 63.10 44.56 -18.40
C LEU A 46 64.63 44.56 -18.32
N LEU A 47 65.23 43.50 -17.78
CA LEU A 47 66.69 43.36 -17.70
C LEU A 47 67.34 43.34 -19.09
N THR A 48 66.68 42.72 -20.08
CA THR A 48 67.14 42.72 -21.48
C THR A 48 67.15 44.14 -22.03
N LYS A 49 66.07 44.91 -21.81
CA LYS A 49 66.00 46.32 -22.21
C LYS A 49 67.05 47.19 -21.50
N GLU A 50 67.28 46.99 -20.21
CA GLU A 50 68.31 47.71 -19.46
C GLU A 50 69.72 47.39 -19.96
N ARG A 51 70.03 46.10 -20.18
CA ARG A 51 71.29 45.65 -20.76
C ARG A 51 71.53 46.28 -22.13
N ASP A 52 70.52 46.22 -23.01
CA ASP A 52 70.63 46.75 -24.36
C ASP A 52 70.72 48.28 -24.36
N GLY A 53 70.01 48.96 -23.45
CA GLY A 53 70.16 50.40 -23.22
C GLY A 53 71.55 50.79 -22.73
N MET A 54 72.12 50.07 -21.76
CA MET A 54 73.50 50.31 -21.31
C MET A 54 74.51 50.06 -22.43
N ARG A 55 74.31 49.01 -23.25
CA ARG A 55 75.16 48.75 -24.42
C ARG A 55 75.08 49.91 -25.43
N ALA A 56 73.87 50.38 -25.75
CA ALA A 56 73.67 51.51 -26.66
C ALA A 56 74.33 52.80 -26.14
N ILE A 57 74.29 53.04 -24.82
CA ILE A 57 74.98 54.17 -24.20
C ILE A 57 76.50 54.04 -24.39
N LEU A 58 77.08 52.86 -24.12
CA LEU A 58 78.53 52.63 -24.32
C LEU A 58 78.93 52.79 -25.80
N GLU A 59 78.16 52.21 -26.71
CA GLU A 59 78.36 52.36 -28.16
C GLU A 59 78.30 53.83 -28.58
N SER A 60 77.45 54.66 -27.95
CA SER A 60 77.36 56.10 -28.21
C SER A 60 78.60 56.88 -27.74
N TYR A 61 79.21 56.50 -26.62
CA TYR A 61 80.45 57.11 -26.15
C TYR A 61 81.65 56.73 -27.05
N ASP A 62 81.76 55.47 -27.46
CA ASP A 62 82.80 55.00 -28.40
C ASP A 62 82.70 55.71 -29.75
N SER A 63 81.46 55.91 -30.19
CA SER A 63 81.04 56.67 -31.37
C SER A 63 81.46 58.15 -31.31
N GLU A 64 81.22 58.84 -30.19
CA GLU A 64 81.56 60.25 -29.98
C GLU A 64 83.08 60.52 -29.89
N LEU A 65 83.87 59.52 -29.52
CA LEU A 65 85.35 59.57 -29.52
C LEU A 65 85.97 59.63 -30.92
N THR A 66 85.19 59.34 -31.98
CA THR A 66 85.64 59.40 -33.38
C THR A 66 85.14 60.68 -34.08
N PRO A 67 86.01 61.66 -34.42
CA PRO A 67 85.58 62.97 -34.95
C PRO A 67 84.81 62.92 -36.27
N SER A 68 85.01 61.86 -37.07
CA SER A 68 84.35 61.67 -38.36
C SER A 68 82.87 61.25 -38.24
N GLU A 69 82.47 60.68 -37.10
CA GLU A 69 81.15 60.07 -36.94
C GLU A 69 80.20 60.90 -36.07
N HIS A 70 80.69 61.92 -35.37
CA HIS A 70 79.90 62.73 -34.43
C HIS A 70 78.68 63.43 -35.08
N SER A 71 78.86 64.08 -36.24
CA SER A 71 77.77 64.75 -36.97
C SER A 71 76.67 63.80 -37.48
N PRO A 72 76.98 62.66 -38.14
CA PRO A 72 75.94 61.71 -38.55
C PRO A 72 75.28 61.00 -37.36
N GLN A 73 75.98 60.79 -36.24
CA GLN A 73 75.40 60.23 -35.02
C GLN A 73 74.36 61.16 -34.37
N LEU A 74 74.63 62.47 -34.30
CA LEU A 74 73.67 63.45 -33.78
C LEU A 74 72.37 63.47 -34.60
N ASN A 75 72.49 63.44 -35.93
CA ASN A 75 71.33 63.36 -36.83
C ASN A 75 70.56 62.04 -36.72
N ARG A 76 71.22 60.91 -36.41
CA ARG A 76 70.55 59.64 -36.10
C ARG A 76 69.76 59.73 -34.80
N ARG A 77 70.37 60.24 -33.72
CA ARG A 77 69.70 60.43 -32.42
C ARG A 77 68.51 61.38 -32.50
N MET A 78 68.61 62.45 -33.28
CA MET A 78 67.50 63.38 -33.52
C MET A 78 66.32 62.66 -34.20
N ARG A 79 66.58 61.88 -35.26
CA ARG A 79 65.54 61.10 -35.93
C ARG A 79 64.91 60.03 -35.04
N GLU A 80 65.72 59.31 -34.26
CA GLU A 80 65.22 58.32 -33.30
C GLU A 80 64.33 58.96 -32.24
N ALA A 81 64.71 60.14 -31.73
CA ALA A 81 63.89 60.90 -30.79
C ALA A 81 62.57 61.37 -31.43
N GLU A 82 62.61 61.89 -32.66
CA GLU A 82 61.42 62.28 -33.42
C GLU A 82 60.49 61.09 -33.66
N GLU A 83 61.03 59.94 -34.06
CA GLU A 83 60.25 58.70 -34.24
C GLU A 83 59.63 58.21 -32.92
N MET A 84 60.35 58.30 -31.80
CA MET A 84 59.82 57.95 -30.48
C MET A 84 58.67 58.87 -30.08
N VAL A 85 58.80 60.17 -30.32
CA VAL A 85 57.74 61.16 -30.07
C VAL A 85 56.52 60.85 -30.94
N GLN A 86 56.71 60.56 -32.23
CA GLN A 86 55.61 60.17 -33.13
C GLN A 86 54.90 58.89 -32.66
N LYS A 87 55.65 57.87 -32.24
CA LYS A 87 55.09 56.61 -31.70
C LYS A 87 54.31 56.85 -30.40
N LEU A 88 54.83 57.68 -29.50
CA LEU A 88 54.13 58.06 -28.27
C LEU A 88 52.85 58.85 -28.58
N HIS A 89 52.88 59.75 -29.56
CA HIS A 89 51.72 60.51 -29.95
C HIS A 89 50.62 59.61 -30.54
N ALA A 90 50.99 58.69 -31.44
CA ALA A 90 50.08 57.70 -32.01
C ALA A 90 49.47 56.78 -30.92
N HIS A 91 50.27 56.36 -29.95
CA HIS A 91 49.77 55.58 -28.82
C HIS A 91 48.83 56.39 -27.93
N ASN A 92 49.11 57.68 -27.70
CA ASN A 92 48.23 58.52 -26.91
C ASN A 92 46.88 58.73 -27.62
N THR A 93 46.88 58.98 -28.93
CA THR A 93 45.63 59.09 -29.71
C THR A 93 44.82 57.80 -29.69
N GLU A 94 45.49 56.65 -29.72
CA GLU A 94 44.82 55.35 -29.60
C GLU A 94 44.21 55.15 -28.21
N LEU A 95 44.94 55.48 -27.15
CA LEU A 95 44.41 55.42 -25.78
C LEU A 95 43.24 56.38 -25.55
N GLU A 96 43.31 57.60 -26.11
CA GLU A 96 42.21 58.57 -26.08
C GLU A 96 40.97 58.04 -26.82
N GLY A 97 41.18 57.35 -27.94
CA GLY A 97 40.13 56.65 -28.68
C GLY A 97 39.47 55.52 -27.86
N GLN A 98 40.29 54.65 -27.27
CA GLN A 98 39.81 53.56 -26.40
C GLN A 98 39.07 54.08 -25.17
N LEU A 99 39.59 55.14 -24.53
CA LEU A 99 38.93 55.77 -23.40
C LEU A 99 37.56 56.34 -23.80
N SER A 100 37.48 56.99 -24.95
CA SER A 100 36.22 57.53 -25.48
C SER A 100 35.20 56.42 -25.75
N GLN A 101 35.63 55.31 -26.35
CA GLN A 101 34.78 54.14 -26.59
C GLN A 101 34.26 53.54 -25.27
N VAL A 102 35.13 53.35 -24.27
CA VAL A 102 34.73 52.81 -22.96
C VAL A 102 33.73 53.74 -22.27
N LEU A 103 33.91 55.06 -22.36
CA LEU A 103 32.97 56.03 -21.79
C LEU A 103 31.59 55.95 -22.46
N GLU A 104 31.54 55.77 -23.77
CA GLU A 104 30.28 55.58 -24.50
C GLU A 104 29.59 54.26 -24.10
N GLU A 105 30.35 53.16 -24.00
CA GLU A 105 29.84 51.87 -23.57
C GLU A 105 29.27 51.92 -22.13
N VAL A 106 29.97 52.60 -21.21
CA VAL A 106 29.49 52.83 -19.84
C VAL A 106 28.22 53.68 -19.82
N GLY A 107 28.14 54.72 -20.66
CA GLY A 107 26.93 55.53 -20.81
C GLY A 107 25.73 54.70 -21.27
N ASN A 108 25.93 53.87 -22.29
CA ASN A 108 24.91 52.96 -22.82
C ASN A 108 24.45 51.92 -21.78
N GLN A 109 25.39 51.35 -21.02
CA GLN A 109 25.06 50.42 -19.93
C GLN A 109 24.27 51.09 -18.81
N LYS A 110 24.61 52.33 -18.45
CA LYS A 110 23.89 53.10 -17.43
C LYS A 110 22.44 53.36 -17.86
N GLN A 111 22.22 53.78 -19.10
CA GLN A 111 20.86 53.98 -19.64
C GLN A 111 20.04 52.69 -19.61
N ARG A 112 20.64 51.55 -19.97
CA ARG A 112 19.97 50.24 -19.88
C ARG A 112 19.60 49.88 -18.44
N ALA A 113 20.49 50.13 -17.48
CA ALA A 113 20.21 49.89 -16.07
C ALA A 113 19.06 50.75 -15.56
N GLU A 114 19.02 52.04 -15.92
CA GLU A 114 17.93 52.95 -15.57
C GLU A 114 16.59 52.51 -16.17
N MET A 115 16.56 52.07 -17.44
CA MET A 115 15.34 51.51 -18.06
C MET A 115 14.84 50.27 -17.31
N LEU A 116 15.72 49.33 -16.99
CA LEU A 116 15.36 48.12 -16.23
C LEU A 116 14.87 48.46 -14.81
N GLU A 117 15.42 49.49 -14.17
CA GLU A 117 14.96 49.94 -12.85
C GLU A 117 13.53 50.52 -12.93
N VAL A 118 13.22 51.26 -13.99
CA VAL A 118 11.86 51.77 -14.24
C VAL A 118 10.90 50.63 -14.53
N GLU A 119 11.27 49.67 -15.37
CA GLU A 119 10.46 48.46 -15.63
C GLU A 119 10.21 47.68 -14.35
N MET A 120 11.23 47.49 -13.50
CA MET A 120 11.08 46.84 -12.20
C MET A 120 10.11 47.59 -11.27
N LYS A 121 10.13 48.93 -11.27
CA LYS A 121 9.18 49.74 -10.49
C LYS A 121 7.75 49.59 -11.01
N VAL A 122 7.58 49.58 -12.34
CA VAL A 122 6.27 49.37 -12.98
C VAL A 122 5.74 47.97 -12.66
N LEU A 123 6.55 46.93 -12.82
CA LEU A 123 6.16 45.55 -12.50
C LEU A 123 5.80 45.39 -11.02
N LYS A 124 6.57 45.98 -10.09
CA LYS A 124 6.21 46.00 -8.66
C LYS A 124 4.89 46.71 -8.38
N SER A 125 4.60 47.80 -9.09
CA SER A 125 3.30 48.48 -8.94
C SER A 125 2.15 47.64 -9.50
N GLN A 126 2.38 46.89 -10.57
CA GLN A 126 1.40 45.95 -11.14
C GLN A 126 1.17 44.74 -10.22
N GLU A 127 2.21 44.20 -9.58
CA GLU A 127 2.07 43.16 -8.53
C GLU A 127 1.21 43.66 -7.36
N CYS A 128 1.37 44.92 -6.94
CA CYS A 128 0.55 45.51 -5.88
C CYS A 128 -0.94 45.65 -6.27
N THR A 129 -1.24 45.85 -7.56
CA THR A 129 -2.62 45.83 -8.08
C THR A 129 -3.15 44.40 -8.30
N ALA A 130 -2.28 43.45 -8.64
CA ALA A 130 -2.64 42.03 -8.71
C ALA A 130 -2.94 41.46 -7.31
N ASP A 131 -2.24 41.91 -6.27
CA ASP A 131 -2.55 41.60 -4.86
C ASP A 131 -3.92 42.14 -4.42
N GLN A 132 -4.40 43.24 -5.01
CA GLN A 132 -5.77 43.72 -4.81
C GLN A 132 -6.81 42.85 -5.54
N SER A 133 -6.45 42.20 -6.65
CA SER A 133 -7.31 41.17 -7.29
C SER A 133 -7.20 39.78 -6.65
N LEU A 134 -6.12 39.51 -5.90
CA LEU A 134 -6.00 38.38 -4.96
C LEU A 134 -6.79 38.62 -3.67
N PHE A 135 -7.30 39.83 -3.44
CA PHE A 135 -8.40 40.11 -2.51
C PHE A 135 -9.75 39.70 -3.14
N ILE A 136 -9.84 38.49 -3.69
CA ILE A 136 -11.02 37.66 -3.41
C ILE A 136 -11.07 37.67 -1.89
N SER A 137 -12.08 38.32 -1.32
CA SER A 137 -12.05 38.77 0.07
C SER A 137 -11.61 37.60 0.96
N LYS A 138 -10.67 37.81 1.88
CA LYS A 138 -10.29 36.75 2.83
C LYS A 138 -11.53 36.13 3.49
N GLU A 139 -12.56 36.94 3.63
CA GLU A 139 -13.93 36.60 4.03
C GLU A 139 -14.61 35.56 3.13
N GLU A 140 -14.54 35.67 1.79
CA GLU A 140 -15.02 34.62 0.87
C GLU A 140 -14.25 33.31 1.04
N VAL A 141 -12.93 33.38 1.20
CA VAL A 141 -12.11 32.17 1.43
C VAL A 141 -12.46 31.51 2.75
N ASP A 142 -12.66 32.29 3.81
CA ASP A 142 -13.04 31.79 5.13
C ASP A 142 -14.50 31.29 5.14
N ALA A 143 -15.42 31.93 4.40
CA ALA A 143 -16.78 31.44 4.21
C ALA A 143 -16.82 30.11 3.46
N LEU A 144 -16.00 29.95 2.42
CA LEU A 144 -15.88 28.69 1.70
C LEU A 144 -15.27 27.58 2.57
N ARG A 145 -14.30 27.90 3.42
CA ARG A 145 -13.73 26.95 4.40
C ARG A 145 -14.77 26.47 5.39
N LEU A 146 -15.55 27.38 5.98
CA LEU A 146 -16.66 27.00 6.87
C LEU A 146 -17.69 26.13 6.14
N LYS A 147 -18.01 26.46 4.88
CA LYS A 147 -18.94 25.65 4.09
C LYS A 147 -18.39 24.24 3.81
N ILE A 148 -17.09 24.11 3.58
CA ILE A 148 -16.44 22.80 3.42
C ILE A 148 -16.56 21.99 4.71
N GLU A 149 -16.26 22.60 5.87
CA GLU A 149 -16.37 21.92 7.17
C GLU A 149 -17.81 21.48 7.47
N GLU A 150 -18.81 22.32 7.19
CA GLU A 150 -20.23 21.96 7.31
C GLU A 150 -20.60 20.75 6.43
N LEU A 151 -20.19 20.78 5.16
CA LEU A 151 -20.47 19.69 4.22
C LEU A 151 -19.76 18.39 4.61
N GLU A 152 -18.55 18.47 5.15
CA GLU A 152 -17.82 17.31 5.67
C GLU A 152 -18.51 16.71 6.90
N ALA A 153 -19.02 17.55 7.81
CA ALA A 153 -19.78 17.09 8.97
C ALA A 153 -21.12 16.43 8.58
N GLU A 154 -21.86 17.05 7.65
CA GLU A 154 -23.09 16.48 7.09
C GLU A 154 -22.83 15.13 6.40
N ARG A 155 -21.77 15.06 5.59
CA ARG A 155 -21.35 13.82 4.94
C ARG A 155 -21.02 12.75 5.97
N SER A 156 -20.24 13.06 7.02
CA SER A 156 -19.93 12.11 8.08
C SER A 156 -21.18 11.61 8.80
N LYS A 157 -22.16 12.49 9.02
CA LYS A 157 -23.44 12.12 9.65
C LYS A 157 -24.25 11.18 8.76
N LEU A 158 -24.39 11.52 7.47
CA LEU A 158 -25.09 10.70 6.49
C LEU A 158 -24.41 9.34 6.30
N GLU A 159 -23.07 9.29 6.30
CA GLU A 159 -22.33 8.03 6.26
C GLU A 159 -22.62 7.17 7.50
N GLY A 160 -22.74 7.76 8.69
CA GLY A 160 -23.14 7.06 9.90
C GLY A 160 -24.57 6.50 9.83
N GLU A 161 -25.52 7.30 9.34
CA GLU A 161 -26.91 6.89 9.14
C GLU A 161 -27.02 5.77 8.10
N ASN A 162 -26.28 5.84 6.99
CA ASN A 162 -26.23 4.79 5.98
C ASN A 162 -25.73 3.48 6.56
N ARG A 163 -24.61 3.49 7.29
CA ARG A 163 -24.09 2.27 7.95
C ARG A 163 -25.12 1.67 8.92
N ALA A 164 -25.85 2.51 9.65
CA ALA A 164 -26.91 2.03 10.55
C ALA A 164 -28.09 1.41 9.81
N LEU A 165 -28.48 1.97 8.66
CA LEU A 165 -29.52 1.40 7.80
C LEU A 165 -29.05 0.10 7.13
N GLU A 166 -27.82 0.05 6.65
CA GLU A 166 -27.20 -1.16 6.08
C GLU A 166 -27.18 -2.31 7.11
N MET A 167 -26.74 -2.06 8.34
CA MET A 167 -26.77 -3.06 9.41
C MET A 167 -28.19 -3.55 9.72
N LYS A 168 -29.20 -2.66 9.68
CA LYS A 168 -30.60 -3.05 9.86
C LYS A 168 -31.09 -3.92 8.71
N LEU A 169 -30.79 -3.55 7.47
CA LEU A 169 -31.14 -4.32 6.28
C LEU A 169 -30.48 -5.70 6.28
N GLU A 170 -29.20 -5.78 6.66
CA GLU A 170 -28.49 -7.05 6.79
C GLU A 170 -29.14 -7.94 7.86
N LYS A 171 -29.50 -7.38 9.02
CA LYS A 171 -30.23 -8.11 10.05
C LYS A 171 -31.57 -8.65 9.54
N LEU A 172 -32.35 -7.84 8.83
CA LEU A 172 -33.64 -8.27 8.26
C LEU A 172 -33.43 -9.35 7.19
N THR A 173 -32.40 -9.22 6.36
CA THR A 173 -32.03 -10.21 5.34
C THR A 173 -31.65 -11.55 5.98
N LEU A 174 -30.90 -11.52 7.10
CA LEU A 174 -30.56 -12.72 7.87
C LEU A 174 -31.80 -13.36 8.53
N GLN A 175 -32.85 -12.58 8.81
CA GLN A 175 -34.14 -13.08 9.30
C GLN A 175 -35.05 -13.62 8.19
N GLY A 176 -34.66 -13.43 6.92
CA GLY A 176 -35.40 -13.91 5.75
C GLY A 176 -36.33 -12.88 5.13
N ASP A 177 -36.23 -11.60 5.50
CA ASP A 177 -36.97 -10.53 4.83
C ASP A 177 -36.45 -10.36 3.40
N TYR A 178 -37.37 -10.06 2.48
CA TYR A 178 -37.09 -9.91 1.06
C TYR A 178 -37.83 -8.71 0.47
N ASP A 179 -37.25 -8.12 -0.58
CA ASP A 179 -37.89 -7.05 -1.34
C ASP A 179 -38.95 -7.65 -2.29
N PRO A 180 -40.25 -7.33 -2.12
CA PRO A 180 -41.34 -7.88 -2.93
C PRO A 180 -41.30 -7.40 -4.39
N SER A 181 -40.56 -6.33 -4.71
CA SER A 181 -40.38 -5.84 -6.08
C SER A 181 -39.39 -6.70 -6.87
N LYS A 182 -38.42 -7.31 -6.17
CA LYS A 182 -37.33 -8.09 -6.77
C LYS A 182 -37.50 -9.59 -6.61
N THR A 183 -38.10 -10.02 -5.49
CA THR A 183 -38.15 -11.43 -5.10
C THR A 183 -39.58 -11.84 -4.83
N LYS A 184 -40.06 -12.86 -5.55
CA LYS A 184 -41.36 -13.48 -5.29
C LYS A 184 -41.16 -14.84 -4.63
N VAL A 185 -41.67 -14.98 -3.40
CA VAL A 185 -41.60 -16.26 -2.68
C VAL A 185 -42.77 -17.16 -3.12
N LEU A 186 -42.45 -18.40 -3.50
CA LEU A 186 -43.40 -19.41 -3.91
C LEU A 186 -43.24 -20.65 -3.03
N HIS A 187 -44.35 -21.27 -2.67
CA HIS A 187 -44.37 -22.58 -2.02
C HIS A 187 -45.52 -23.41 -2.58
N PHE A 188 -45.46 -24.74 -2.44
CA PHE A 188 -46.57 -25.61 -2.82
C PHE A 188 -47.82 -25.28 -1.98
N SER A 189 -48.98 -25.24 -2.62
CA SER A 189 -50.27 -25.05 -1.94
C SER A 189 -50.56 -26.18 -0.95
N MET A 190 -50.28 -27.41 -1.38
CA MET A 190 -50.32 -28.62 -0.56
C MET A 190 -48.92 -28.90 0.00
N ASN A 191 -48.61 -28.30 1.15
CA ASN A 191 -47.35 -28.53 1.85
C ASN A 191 -47.60 -29.27 3.17
N PRO A 192 -46.57 -29.92 3.75
CA PRO A 192 -46.73 -30.65 5.01
C PRO A 192 -47.30 -29.80 6.16
N ALA A 193 -46.99 -28.50 6.21
CA ALA A 193 -47.52 -27.60 7.23
C ALA A 193 -49.02 -27.27 7.03
N SER A 194 -49.48 -27.13 5.78
CA SER A 194 -50.89 -26.88 5.47
C SER A 194 -51.73 -28.13 5.73
N LEU A 195 -51.21 -29.31 5.40
CA LEU A 195 -51.81 -30.59 5.77
C LEU A 195 -51.91 -30.76 7.29
N ALA A 196 -50.82 -30.53 8.03
CA ALA A 196 -50.83 -30.63 9.49
C ALA A 196 -51.80 -29.62 10.13
N LYS A 197 -51.93 -28.41 9.58
CA LYS A 197 -52.90 -27.41 10.05
C LYS A 197 -54.33 -27.85 9.78
N GLN A 198 -54.60 -28.50 8.65
CA GLN A 198 -55.91 -29.02 8.30
C GLN A 198 -56.30 -30.20 9.21
N GLN A 199 -55.42 -31.19 9.39
CA GLN A 199 -55.65 -32.31 10.30
C GLN A 199 -55.95 -31.83 11.72
N ARG A 200 -55.16 -30.87 12.24
CA ARG A 200 -55.40 -30.31 13.58
C ARG A 200 -56.77 -29.63 13.70
N LYS A 201 -57.27 -29.03 12.60
CA LYS A 201 -58.60 -28.43 12.56
C LYS A 201 -59.69 -29.49 12.55
N GLU A 202 -59.50 -30.57 11.80
CA GLU A 202 -60.43 -31.72 11.74
C GLU A 202 -60.50 -32.42 13.10
N GLU A 203 -59.37 -32.67 13.75
CA GLU A 203 -59.30 -33.21 15.11
C GLU A 203 -60.02 -32.30 16.11
N GLN A 204 -59.80 -30.99 16.04
CA GLN A 204 -60.49 -30.03 16.90
C GLN A 204 -62.01 -30.05 16.69
N GLN A 205 -62.46 -30.21 15.45
CA GLN A 205 -63.88 -30.36 15.13
C GLN A 205 -64.45 -31.66 15.68
N GLN A 206 -63.76 -32.78 15.50
CA GLN A 206 -64.16 -34.07 16.06
C GLN A 206 -64.26 -34.01 17.59
N LEU A 207 -63.26 -33.43 18.25
CA LEU A 207 -63.27 -33.20 19.69
C LEU A 207 -64.43 -32.29 20.14
N GLN A 208 -64.76 -31.25 19.37
CA GLN A 208 -65.90 -30.39 19.65
C GLN A 208 -67.22 -31.17 19.54
N GLU A 209 -67.41 -31.92 18.47
CA GLU A 209 -68.59 -32.77 18.29
C GLU A 209 -68.71 -33.82 19.39
N GLU A 210 -67.60 -34.47 19.78
CA GLU A 210 -67.60 -35.42 20.89
C GLU A 210 -67.92 -34.74 22.23
N CYS A 211 -67.36 -33.56 22.48
CA CYS A 211 -67.70 -32.77 23.66
C CYS A 211 -69.18 -32.38 23.68
N GLU A 212 -69.74 -32.01 22.53
CA GLU A 212 -71.17 -31.69 22.39
C GLU A 212 -72.05 -32.91 22.64
N ARG A 213 -71.73 -34.06 22.01
CA ARG A 213 -72.44 -35.33 22.25
C ARG A 213 -72.36 -35.76 23.71
N LEU A 214 -71.18 -35.66 24.33
CA LEU A 214 -71.00 -35.98 25.75
C LEU A 214 -71.77 -35.01 26.65
N ARG A 215 -71.78 -33.71 26.34
CA ARG A 215 -72.58 -32.70 27.06
C ARG A 215 -74.08 -32.98 26.93
N GLU A 216 -74.55 -33.40 25.76
CA GLU A 216 -75.94 -33.79 25.53
C GLU A 216 -76.29 -35.07 26.31
N LEU A 217 -75.42 -36.08 26.29
CA LEU A 217 -75.61 -37.31 27.06
C LEU A 217 -75.69 -37.04 28.57
N VAL A 218 -74.77 -36.23 29.10
CA VAL A 218 -74.79 -35.80 30.51
C VAL A 218 -76.10 -35.08 30.83
N ARG A 219 -76.57 -34.17 29.96
CA ARG A 219 -77.86 -33.47 30.15
C ARG A 219 -79.05 -34.42 30.21
N VAL A 220 -79.08 -35.47 29.39
CA VAL A 220 -80.15 -36.50 29.39
C VAL A 220 -80.11 -37.33 30.68
N LEU A 221 -78.91 -37.70 31.13
CA LEU A 221 -78.72 -38.48 32.37
C LEU A 221 -79.07 -37.66 33.62
N GLU A 222 -78.65 -36.40 33.69
CA GLU A 222 -79.02 -35.47 34.77
C GLU A 222 -80.53 -35.18 34.79
N GLY A 223 -81.19 -35.24 33.64
CA GLY A 223 -82.65 -35.14 33.49
C GLY A 223 -83.44 -36.42 33.81
N GLY A 224 -82.75 -37.53 34.16
CA GLY A 224 -83.38 -38.80 34.56
C GLY A 224 -83.74 -39.77 33.42
N GLY A 225 -83.16 -39.61 32.22
CA GLY A 225 -83.37 -40.53 31.08
C GLY A 225 -82.42 -41.75 31.06
N SER A 226 -82.83 -42.87 30.45
CA SER A 226 -82.01 -44.08 30.25
C SER A 226 -81.03 -43.95 29.06
N ILE A 227 -79.83 -44.53 29.19
CA ILE A 227 -78.72 -44.45 28.21
C ILE A 227 -79.12 -45.11 26.87
N PRO A 228 -78.83 -44.49 25.71
CA PRO A 228 -79.03 -45.13 24.40
C PRO A 228 -77.99 -46.23 24.11
N GLU A 229 -78.47 -47.38 23.63
CA GLU A 229 -77.83 -48.71 23.48
C GLU A 229 -76.60 -48.81 22.54
N ASN A 230 -76.15 -47.73 21.90
CA ASN A 230 -75.16 -47.79 20.80
C ASN A 230 -73.68 -47.62 21.21
N LEU A 231 -73.32 -47.77 22.48
CA LEU A 231 -71.96 -47.48 22.99
C LEU A 231 -71.19 -48.67 23.60
N GLU A 232 -71.73 -49.90 23.56
CA GLU A 232 -70.98 -51.09 24.02
C GLU A 232 -70.08 -51.74 22.93
N GLY A 233 -70.09 -51.20 21.71
CA GLY A 233 -69.49 -51.84 20.52
C GLY A 233 -68.13 -51.34 20.06
N VAL A 234 -67.29 -50.73 20.90
CA VAL A 234 -65.95 -50.22 20.48
C VAL A 234 -64.82 -50.90 21.26
N GLY A 235 -64.76 -52.23 21.11
CA GLY A 235 -63.66 -53.07 21.61
C GLY A 235 -63.19 -54.03 20.52
N SER A 236 -62.09 -53.65 19.85
CA SER A 236 -61.35 -54.36 18.80
C SER A 236 -61.40 -55.90 18.83
N PHE A 237 -61.96 -56.52 17.79
CA PHE A 237 -61.57 -57.86 17.35
C PHE A 237 -60.68 -57.70 16.11
N GLN A 238 -59.35 -57.68 16.29
CA GLN A 238 -58.44 -57.96 15.19
C GLN A 238 -58.63 -59.42 14.76
N SER A 239 -58.74 -59.66 13.46
CA SER A 239 -59.03 -60.99 12.93
C SER A 239 -57.91 -61.98 13.30
N PRO A 240 -58.20 -63.26 13.60
CA PRO A 240 -57.16 -64.26 13.94
C PRO A 240 -56.07 -64.41 12.87
N GLN A 241 -56.42 -64.05 11.62
CA GLN A 241 -55.54 -64.12 10.46
C GLN A 241 -54.51 -62.98 10.42
N GLU A 242 -54.90 -61.74 10.76
CA GLU A 242 -53.97 -60.61 10.92
C GLU A 242 -52.98 -60.85 12.07
N ILE A 243 -53.43 -61.46 13.17
CA ILE A 243 -52.56 -61.80 14.30
C ILE A 243 -51.50 -62.84 13.88
N ALA A 244 -51.86 -63.81 13.04
CA ALA A 244 -50.92 -64.81 12.52
C ALA A 244 -49.90 -64.18 11.54
N GLU A 245 -50.34 -63.26 10.68
CA GLU A 245 -49.47 -62.54 9.75
C GLU A 245 -48.49 -61.60 10.46
N LEU A 246 -48.96 -60.85 11.47
CA LEU A 246 -48.12 -59.99 12.30
C LEU A 246 -47.09 -60.80 13.10
N LYS A 247 -47.48 -61.92 13.70
CA LYS A 247 -46.53 -62.82 14.39
C LYS A 247 -45.44 -63.32 13.45
N LYS A 248 -45.81 -63.74 12.23
CA LYS A 248 -44.86 -64.17 11.21
C LYS A 248 -43.92 -63.03 10.76
N GLN A 249 -44.42 -61.79 10.68
CA GLN A 249 -43.58 -60.63 10.39
C GLN A 249 -42.60 -60.34 11.52
N VAL A 250 -43.04 -60.40 12.77
CA VAL A 250 -42.17 -60.24 13.95
C VAL A 250 -41.08 -61.31 13.97
N GLU A 251 -41.44 -62.58 13.82
CA GLU A 251 -40.47 -63.69 13.75
C GLU A 251 -39.46 -63.50 12.60
N SER A 252 -39.92 -63.02 11.44
CA SER A 252 -39.03 -62.74 10.30
C SER A 252 -38.07 -61.58 10.56
N ALA A 253 -38.51 -60.55 11.29
CA ALA A 253 -37.70 -59.40 11.67
C ALA A 253 -36.70 -59.76 12.76
N GLU A 254 -37.11 -60.57 13.75
CA GLU A 254 -36.23 -61.12 14.77
C GLU A 254 -35.14 -62.00 14.16
N LEU A 255 -35.49 -62.87 13.21
CA LEU A 255 -34.51 -63.70 12.49
C LEU A 255 -33.52 -62.85 11.67
N LYS A 256 -33.99 -61.77 11.03
CA LYS A 256 -33.11 -60.83 10.32
C LYS A 256 -32.16 -60.11 11.28
N ASN A 257 -32.65 -59.65 12.43
CA ASN A 257 -31.82 -59.03 13.46
C ASN A 257 -30.79 -60.01 14.04
N GLN A 258 -31.17 -61.27 14.24
CA GLN A 258 -30.26 -62.30 14.71
C GLN A 258 -29.13 -62.56 13.71
N ARG A 259 -29.46 -62.74 12.42
CA ARG A 259 -28.45 -62.88 11.36
C ARG A 259 -27.54 -61.67 11.27
N LEU A 260 -28.07 -60.46 11.44
CA LEU A 260 -27.27 -59.24 11.42
C LEU A 260 -26.26 -59.21 12.59
N LYS A 261 -26.67 -59.65 13.79
CA LYS A 261 -25.77 -59.80 14.94
C LYS A 261 -24.67 -60.83 14.67
N GLU A 262 -24.99 -61.97 14.07
CA GLU A 262 -24.01 -63.01 13.70
C GLU A 262 -23.00 -62.51 12.67
N VAL A 263 -23.46 -61.80 11.64
CA VAL A 263 -22.58 -61.19 10.63
C VAL A 263 -21.66 -60.14 11.26
N PHE A 264 -22.19 -59.29 12.14
CA PHE A 264 -21.41 -58.30 12.86
C PHE A 264 -20.34 -58.94 13.76
N GLN A 265 -20.72 -59.98 14.51
CA GLN A 265 -19.78 -60.74 15.34
C GLN A 265 -18.67 -61.40 14.48
N THR A 266 -19.04 -61.98 13.34
CA THR A 266 -18.07 -62.58 12.42
C THR A 266 -17.10 -61.53 11.88
N LYS A 267 -17.60 -60.35 11.48
CA LYS A 267 -16.78 -59.26 10.96
C LYS A 267 -15.86 -58.65 12.01
N ILE A 268 -16.33 -58.47 13.24
CA ILE A 268 -15.47 -57.93 14.30
C ILE A 268 -14.39 -58.94 14.70
N GLN A 269 -14.68 -60.25 14.71
CA GLN A 269 -13.68 -61.29 14.95
C GLN A 269 -12.63 -61.35 13.83
N GLU A 270 -13.07 -61.25 12.57
CA GLU A 270 -12.17 -61.16 11.41
C GLU A 270 -11.23 -59.96 11.55
N PHE A 271 -11.78 -58.78 11.87
CA PHE A 271 -10.99 -57.57 12.13
C PHE A 271 -10.00 -57.74 13.28
N ARG A 272 -10.44 -58.28 14.43
CA ARG A 272 -9.56 -58.53 15.59
C ARG A 272 -8.42 -59.48 15.23
N LYS A 273 -8.69 -60.52 14.43
CA LYS A 273 -7.67 -61.48 13.98
C LYS A 273 -6.64 -60.83 13.07
N VAL A 274 -7.07 -59.97 12.14
CA VAL A 274 -6.18 -59.19 11.27
C VAL A 274 -5.33 -58.23 12.09
N CYS A 275 -5.93 -57.46 13.00
CA CYS A 275 -5.20 -56.57 13.91
C CYS A 275 -4.17 -57.32 14.74
N TYR A 276 -4.57 -58.44 15.35
CA TYR A 276 -3.67 -59.29 16.13
C TYR A 276 -2.47 -59.78 15.33
N THR A 277 -2.70 -60.25 14.09
CA THR A 277 -1.64 -60.76 13.22
C THR A 277 -0.70 -59.65 12.74
N LEU A 278 -1.22 -58.46 12.43
CA LEU A 278 -0.43 -57.36 11.88
C LEU A 278 0.34 -56.57 12.95
N THR A 279 -0.29 -56.31 14.09
CA THR A 279 0.26 -55.41 15.12
C THR A 279 0.80 -56.15 16.34
N GLY A 280 0.45 -57.43 16.50
CA GLY A 280 0.80 -58.21 17.68
C GLY A 280 -0.02 -57.88 18.92
N TYR A 281 -1.16 -57.19 18.77
CA TYR A 281 -2.06 -56.85 19.88
C TYR A 281 -3.49 -57.33 19.63
N GLN A 282 -4.06 -58.04 20.60
CA GLN A 282 -5.46 -58.46 20.62
C GLN A 282 -6.28 -57.35 21.27
N ILE A 283 -7.27 -56.84 20.55
CA ILE A 283 -8.11 -55.71 20.97
C ILE A 283 -9.50 -56.22 21.34
N ASP A 284 -9.84 -56.20 22.62
CA ASP A 284 -11.14 -56.61 23.16
C ASP A 284 -11.88 -55.44 23.81
N ILE A 285 -13.19 -55.36 23.60
CA ILE A 285 -14.04 -54.31 24.19
C ILE A 285 -14.59 -54.85 25.51
N THR A 286 -14.34 -54.14 26.61
CA THR A 286 -14.85 -54.48 27.94
C THR A 286 -16.24 -53.87 28.18
N THR A 287 -16.94 -54.30 29.25
CA THR A 287 -18.29 -53.85 29.62
C THR A 287 -18.41 -52.36 29.93
N GLU A 288 -17.29 -51.66 30.10
CA GLU A 288 -17.22 -50.22 30.41
C GLU A 288 -16.85 -49.35 29.20
N ASN A 289 -17.03 -49.84 27.96
CA ASN A 289 -16.59 -49.17 26.72
C ASN A 289 -15.09 -48.85 26.68
N GLN A 290 -14.27 -49.59 27.42
CA GLN A 290 -12.82 -49.48 27.37
C GLN A 290 -12.24 -50.57 26.47
N TYR A 291 -11.19 -50.23 25.73
CA TYR A 291 -10.44 -51.13 24.87
C TYR A 291 -9.30 -51.78 25.65
N ARG A 292 -9.35 -53.10 25.78
CA ARG A 292 -8.31 -53.94 26.36
C ARG A 292 -7.39 -54.44 25.27
N LEU A 293 -6.12 -54.09 25.34
CA LEU A 293 -5.07 -54.57 24.45
C LEU A 293 -4.23 -55.62 25.18
N THR A 294 -4.16 -56.82 24.61
CA THR A 294 -3.30 -57.91 25.10
C THR A 294 -2.22 -58.19 24.06
N SER A 295 -0.95 -58.10 24.44
CA SER A 295 0.17 -58.29 23.49
C SER A 295 0.47 -59.78 23.26
N ILE A 296 0.94 -60.16 22.06
CA ILE A 296 1.49 -61.50 21.77
C ILE A 296 2.71 -61.81 22.65
N TYR A 297 3.46 -60.79 23.05
CA TYR A 297 4.70 -60.93 23.82
C TYR A 297 4.49 -60.66 25.32
N ALA A 298 3.26 -60.76 25.83
CA ALA A 298 2.98 -60.58 27.24
C ALA A 298 3.73 -61.63 28.10
N GLU A 299 4.43 -61.17 29.15
CA GLU A 299 5.23 -62.03 30.03
C GLU A 299 4.32 -62.87 30.96
N HIS A 300 3.14 -62.35 31.32
CA HIS A 300 2.11 -63.05 32.08
C HIS A 300 0.73 -63.03 31.38
N GLN A 301 -0.07 -64.09 31.57
CA GLN A 301 -1.39 -64.25 30.93
C GLN A 301 -2.44 -63.19 31.29
N GLY A 302 -2.14 -62.31 32.25
CA GLY A 302 -3.02 -61.22 32.70
C GLY A 302 -2.59 -59.82 32.25
N ASP A 303 -1.46 -59.68 31.57
CA ASP A 303 -0.91 -58.36 31.25
C ASP A 303 -1.69 -57.74 30.09
N CYS A 304 -2.49 -56.72 30.40
CA CYS A 304 -3.27 -55.99 29.42
C CYS A 304 -3.21 -54.48 29.65
N LEU A 305 -3.24 -53.72 28.57
CA LEU A 305 -3.36 -52.26 28.58
C LEU A 305 -4.83 -51.87 28.38
N LEU A 306 -5.34 -50.99 29.23
CA LEU A 306 -6.72 -50.48 29.12
C LEU A 306 -6.69 -49.04 28.59
N PHE A 307 -7.43 -48.81 27.50
CA PHE A 307 -7.61 -47.50 26.89
C PHE A 307 -9.09 -47.12 26.91
N LYS A 308 -9.36 -45.84 27.14
CA LYS A 308 -10.71 -45.26 27.11
C LYS A 308 -10.85 -44.34 25.92
#